data_AF-A0A7S1SB24-F1
#
_entry.id   AF-A0A7S1SB24-F1
#
_cell.length_a   1.000
_cell.length_b   1.000
_cell.length_c   1.000
_cell.angle_alpha   90.00
_cell.angle_beta   90.00
_cell.angle_gamma   90.00
#
_symmetry.space_group_name_H-M   'P 1'
#
loop_
_entity.id
_entity.type
_entity.pdbx_description
1 polymer ?
#
loop_
_entity_poly.entity_id
_entity_poly.type
_entity_poly.pdbx_seq_one_letter_code
_entity_poly.pdbx_strand_id
1 'polypeptide(L)'
;KPFVDASYDAASRTFRGTIDWRPRTFGNGSRWEYTMVFDPLFLEIAGGEVVIYNADGAETTRHRFGADLRYARYEDAFEEMGMAMLRHRRREGEELQVPEPGPFQLSFAALRLQEVREPLFADGWSEGSLSSDEYE
;
A
#
# COMPACT_ATOMS: atom_id res chain seq x y z
N LYS A 1 11.72 3.82 -6.13
CA LYS A 1 12.78 3.44 -5.14
C LYS A 1 12.17 2.42 -4.19
N PRO A 2 12.88 1.33 -3.84
CA PRO A 2 12.39 0.38 -2.84
C PRO A 2 12.54 0.94 -1.42
N PHE A 3 11.82 0.34 -0.47
CA PHE A 3 12.08 0.52 0.95
C PHE A 3 13.35 -0.24 1.36
N VAL A 4 14.15 0.37 2.23
CA VAL A 4 15.24 -0.24 2.98
C VAL A 4 14.84 -0.32 4.45
N ASP A 5 15.50 -1.21 5.21
CA ASP A 5 15.20 -1.46 6.63
C ASP A 5 13.70 -1.77 6.87
N ALA A 6 13.10 -2.41 5.87
CA ALA A 6 11.69 -2.76 5.88
C ALA A 6 11.44 -3.86 6.92
N SER A 7 10.47 -3.62 7.81
CA SER A 7 10.04 -4.59 8.81
C SER A 7 8.54 -4.49 9.02
N TYR A 8 7.94 -5.61 9.42
CA TYR A 8 6.52 -5.70 9.67
C TYR A 8 6.26 -6.45 10.98
N ASP A 9 5.50 -5.83 11.88
CA ASP A 9 5.01 -6.44 13.10
C ASP A 9 3.53 -6.83 12.93
N ALA A 10 3.27 -8.12 12.87
CA ALA A 10 1.94 -8.67 12.68
C ALA A 10 1.00 -8.44 13.88
N ALA A 11 1.53 -8.34 15.11
CA ALA A 11 0.70 -8.15 16.30
C ALA A 11 0.04 -6.74 16.30
N SER A 12 0.82 -5.73 15.93
CA SER A 12 0.36 -4.34 15.83
C SER A 12 -0.10 -3.93 14.43
N ARG A 13 0.05 -4.82 13.43
CA ARG A 13 -0.13 -4.54 12.00
C ARG A 13 0.67 -3.32 11.52
N THR A 14 1.88 -3.17 12.04
CA THR A 14 2.71 -1.99 11.77
C THR A 14 3.83 -2.34 10.81
N PHE A 15 3.85 -1.68 9.65
CA PHE A 15 5.01 -1.64 8.77
C PHE A 15 5.91 -0.45 9.11
N ARG A 16 7.22 -0.68 9.05
CA ARG A 16 8.23 0.37 9.12
C ARG A 16 9.19 0.21 7.96
N GLY A 17 9.61 1.33 7.37
CA GLY A 17 10.58 1.29 6.29
C GLY A 17 11.07 2.67 5.91
N THR A 18 12.23 2.70 5.27
CA THR A 18 12.90 3.93 4.88
C THR A 18 13.03 3.99 3.36
N ILE A 19 12.77 5.15 2.76
CA ILE A 19 13.16 5.42 1.37
C ILE A 19 14.33 6.39 1.40
N ASP A 20 15.48 5.92 0.93
CA ASP A 20 16.65 6.75 0.73
C ASP A 20 16.68 7.30 -0.71
N TRP A 21 16.48 8.61 -0.85
CA TRP A 21 16.47 9.30 -2.15
C TRP A 21 17.87 9.67 -2.63
N ARG A 22 18.89 9.60 -1.78
CA ARG A 22 20.26 10.00 -2.11
C ARG A 22 20.78 9.29 -3.37
N PRO A 23 21.61 9.98 -4.17
CA PRO A 23 22.18 11.32 -3.93
C PRO A 23 21.26 12.50 -4.28
N ARG A 24 20.05 12.24 -4.80
CA ARG A 24 19.07 13.29 -5.13
C ARG A 24 18.09 13.47 -3.97
N THR A 25 17.33 14.56 -4.02
CA THR A 25 16.22 14.79 -3.08
C THR A 25 14.89 14.63 -3.80
N PHE A 26 13.87 14.20 -3.07
CA PHE A 26 12.48 14.19 -3.52
C PHE A 26 11.61 14.91 -2.49
N GLY A 27 10.80 15.88 -2.95
CA GLY A 27 9.99 16.72 -2.07
C GLY A 27 10.82 17.42 -0.99
N ASN A 28 12.00 17.94 -1.34
CA ASN A 28 13.00 18.55 -0.44
C ASN A 28 13.59 17.61 0.64
N GLY A 29 13.28 16.31 0.62
CA GLY A 29 13.84 15.30 1.50
C GLY A 29 14.88 14.42 0.81
N SER A 30 15.93 14.04 1.55
CA SER A 30 16.90 13.03 1.13
C SER A 30 16.57 11.63 1.67
N ARG A 31 15.81 11.56 2.78
CA ARG A 31 15.39 10.32 3.42
C ARG A 31 13.97 10.46 3.96
N TRP A 32 13.12 9.49 3.66
CA TRP A 32 11.75 9.43 4.16
C TRP A 32 11.61 8.18 5.03
N GLU A 33 11.16 8.32 6.27
CA GLU A 33 10.93 7.21 7.19
C GLU A 33 9.44 7.04 7.42
N TYR A 34 8.96 5.83 7.24
CA TYR A 34 7.55 5.50 7.33
C TYR A 34 7.27 4.60 8.52
N THR A 35 6.17 4.90 9.21
CA THR A 35 5.47 3.99 10.10
C THR A 35 4.03 3.93 9.62
N MET A 36 3.56 2.77 9.16
CA MET A 36 2.20 2.58 8.65
C MET A 36 1.49 1.54 9.50
N VAL A 37 0.35 1.88 10.08
CA VAL A 37 -0.51 0.96 10.81
C VAL A 37 -1.70 0.61 9.93
N PHE A 38 -1.83 -0.66 9.57
CA PHE A 38 -2.93 -1.13 8.76
C PHE A 38 -4.16 -1.46 9.61
N ASP A 39 -5.33 -1.26 9.02
CA ASP A 39 -6.57 -1.78 9.60
C ASP A 39 -6.54 -3.32 9.64
N PRO A 40 -7.43 -3.98 10.41
CA PRO A 40 -7.45 -5.42 10.54
C PRO A 40 -7.63 -6.20 9.22
N LEU A 41 -8.21 -5.58 8.20
CA LEU A 41 -8.45 -6.21 6.89
C LEU A 41 -7.40 -5.84 5.84
N PHE A 42 -6.41 -5.01 6.19
CA PHE A 42 -5.37 -4.50 5.27
C PHE A 42 -5.94 -3.83 4.02
N LEU A 43 -7.10 -3.19 4.17
CA LEU A 43 -7.74 -2.40 3.13
C LEU A 43 -7.27 -0.95 3.16
N GLU A 44 -6.88 -0.43 4.33
CA GLU A 44 -6.42 0.94 4.50
C GLU A 44 -5.27 1.10 5.50
N ILE A 45 -4.64 2.27 5.47
CA ILE A 45 -3.69 2.70 6.50
C ILE A 45 -4.49 3.47 7.55
N ALA A 46 -4.83 2.80 8.65
CA ALA A 46 -5.59 3.35 9.76
C ALA A 46 -4.79 4.36 10.60
N GLY A 47 -3.46 4.37 10.49
CA GLY A 47 -2.63 5.33 11.22
C GLY A 47 -1.13 5.24 10.95
N GLY A 48 -0.36 5.98 11.74
CA GLY A 48 1.08 6.12 11.60
C GLY A 48 1.49 7.46 10.98
N GLU A 49 2.69 7.53 10.45
CA GLU A 49 3.28 8.76 9.94
C GLU A 49 4.38 8.53 8.89
N VAL A 50 4.70 9.59 8.17
CA VAL A 50 5.94 9.73 7.41
C VAL A 50 6.71 10.93 7.93
N VAL A 51 8.00 10.72 8.18
CA VAL A 51 8.95 11.77 8.58
C VAL A 51 9.95 11.97 7.46
N ILE A 52 10.10 13.22 7.02
CA ILE A 52 10.98 13.62 5.94
C ILE A 52 12.20 14.30 6.54
N TYR A 53 13.38 13.84 6.14
CA TYR A 53 14.66 14.39 6.56
C TYR A 53 15.41 14.99 5.36
N ASN A 54 16.06 16.14 5.55
CA ASN A 54 16.92 16.76 4.55
C ASN A 54 18.27 16.01 4.41
N ALA A 55 19.20 16.54 3.62
CA ALA A 55 20.51 15.93 3.39
C ALA A 55 21.40 15.89 4.65
N ASP A 56 21.20 16.85 5.57
CA ASP A 56 21.93 16.94 6.84
C ASP A 56 21.34 16.01 7.92
N GLY A 57 20.25 15.30 7.60
CA GLY A 57 19.54 14.43 8.53
C GLY A 57 18.59 15.15 9.48
N ALA A 58 18.33 16.45 9.28
CA ALA A 58 17.34 17.19 10.05
C ALA A 58 15.92 16.91 9.52
N GLU A 59 14.97 16.69 10.44
CA GLU A 59 13.55 16.57 10.12
C GLU A 59 13.04 17.89 9.55
N THR A 60 12.43 17.84 8.36
CA THR A 60 11.82 19.01 7.71
C THR A 60 10.31 18.98 7.83
N THR A 61 9.72 17.80 7.72
CA THR A 61 8.28 17.64 7.58
C THR A 61 7.86 16.32 8.20
N ARG A 62 6.68 16.33 8.82
CA ARG A 62 6.00 15.15 9.32
C ARG A 62 4.54 15.17 8.90
N HIS A 63 4.06 14.07 8.37
CA HIS A 63 2.66 13.89 8.00
C HIS A 63 2.11 12.64 8.68
N ARG A 64 0.89 12.72 9.21
CA ARG A 64 0.18 11.61 9.86
C ARG A 64 -0.85 11.01 8.92
N PHE A 65 -0.88 9.68 8.86
CA PHE A 65 -1.94 8.96 8.18
C PHE A 65 -3.27 9.12 8.94
N GLY A 66 -4.35 9.36 8.20
CA GLY A 66 -5.69 9.66 8.73
C GLY A 66 -5.95 11.14 9.02
N ALA A 67 -4.91 11.99 9.05
CA ALA A 67 -5.04 13.43 9.26
C ALA A 67 -4.53 14.24 8.05
N ASP A 68 -3.24 14.09 7.72
CA ASP A 68 -2.58 14.81 6.63
C ASP A 68 -2.58 14.01 5.33
N LEU A 69 -2.47 12.69 5.45
CA LEU A 69 -2.43 11.74 4.34
C LEU A 69 -3.55 10.73 4.47
N ARG A 70 -4.26 10.48 3.37
CA ARG A 70 -5.24 9.41 3.25
C ARG A 70 -4.77 8.41 2.22
N TYR A 71 -4.87 7.13 2.56
CA TYR A 71 -4.65 6.03 1.65
C TYR A 71 -6.00 5.46 1.27
N ALA A 72 -6.25 5.31 -0.03
CA ALA A 72 -7.37 4.56 -0.56
C ALA A 72 -6.82 3.56 -1.57
N ARG A 73 -7.39 2.35 -1.61
CA ARG A 73 -7.09 1.40 -2.68
C ARG A 73 -7.49 2.02 -4.01
N TYR A 74 -6.73 1.73 -5.06
CA TYR A 74 -6.91 2.35 -6.35
C TYR A 74 -8.29 2.07 -6.97
N GLU A 75 -8.86 0.89 -6.69
CA GLU A 75 -10.23 0.52 -7.13
C GLU A 75 -11.28 1.46 -6.51
N ASP A 76 -11.19 1.71 -5.19
CA ASP A 76 -12.11 2.61 -4.48
C ASP A 76 -11.87 4.08 -4.85
N ALA A 77 -10.62 4.48 -5.07
CA ALA A 77 -10.26 5.84 -5.48
C ALA A 77 -10.80 6.20 -6.87
N PHE A 78 -10.87 5.24 -7.79
CA PHE A 78 -11.44 5.45 -9.12
C PHE A 78 -12.96 5.66 -9.05
N GLU A 79 -13.65 4.91 -8.18
CA GLU A 79 -15.08 5.09 -7.95
C GLU A 79 -15.39 6.41 -7.24
N GLU A 80 -14.67 6.77 -6.18
CA GLU A 80 -14.90 8.05 -5.49
C GLU A 80 -14.59 9.24 -6.39
N MET A 81 -13.51 9.20 -7.17
CA MET A 81 -13.15 10.28 -8.08
C MET A 81 -14.12 10.33 -9.27
N GLY A 82 -14.51 9.18 -9.82
CA GLY A 82 -15.56 9.08 -10.84
C GLY A 82 -16.92 9.58 -10.34
N MET A 83 -17.27 9.28 -9.10
CA MET A 83 -18.52 9.74 -8.48
C MET A 83 -18.46 11.21 -8.06
N ALA A 84 -17.30 11.73 -7.64
CA ALA A 84 -17.10 13.16 -7.44
C ALA A 84 -17.25 13.93 -8.76
N MET A 85 -16.71 13.39 -9.85
CA MET A 85 -16.87 13.93 -11.21
C MET A 85 -18.33 13.83 -11.69
N LEU A 86 -19.05 12.74 -11.38
CA LEU A 86 -20.49 12.59 -11.70
C LEU A 86 -21.37 13.52 -10.86
N ARG A 87 -21.01 13.78 -9.60
CA ARG A 87 -21.68 14.78 -8.75
C ARG A 87 -21.43 16.21 -9.25
N HIS A 88 -20.27 16.48 -9.84
CA HIS A 88 -19.99 17.74 -10.54
C HIS A 88 -20.81 17.87 -11.84
N ARG A 89 -20.93 16.77 -12.61
CA ARG A 89 -21.71 16.69 -13.87
C ARG A 89 -23.19 17.06 -13.72
N ARG A 90 -23.79 16.84 -12.55
CA ARG A 90 -25.21 17.18 -12.32
C ARG A 90 -25.45 18.69 -12.12
N ARG A 91 -24.39 19.46 -11.87
CA ARG A 91 -24.52 20.89 -11.54
C ARG A 91 -24.18 21.82 -12.69
N GLU A 92 -23.31 21.42 -13.60
CA GLU A 92 -22.85 22.26 -14.71
C GLU A 92 -22.83 21.41 -15.98
N GLY A 93 -23.78 21.67 -16.88
CA GLY A 93 -23.88 21.02 -18.18
C GLY A 93 -22.80 21.54 -19.14
N GLU A 94 -21.53 21.31 -18.81
CA GLU A 94 -20.39 21.75 -19.60
C GLU A 94 -19.45 20.57 -19.86
N GLU A 95 -19.32 20.23 -21.15
CA GLU A 95 -18.46 19.17 -21.67
C GLU A 95 -17.03 19.69 -21.69
N LEU A 96 -16.12 19.12 -20.89
CA LEU A 96 -14.72 19.54 -20.91
C LEU A 96 -13.73 18.39 -20.74
N GLN A 97 -12.67 18.53 -21.54
CA GLN A 97 -11.54 17.62 -21.74
C GLN A 97 -10.93 17.12 -20.44
N VAL A 98 -10.62 15.82 -20.43
CA VAL A 98 -9.81 15.16 -19.41
C VAL A 98 -8.43 15.82 -19.37
N PRO A 99 -8.00 16.46 -18.26
CA PRO A 99 -6.62 16.87 -18.14
C PRO A 99 -5.74 15.63 -17.95
N GLU A 100 -4.74 15.49 -18.81
CA GLU A 100 -3.63 14.54 -18.61
C GLU A 100 -3.09 14.69 -17.18
N PRO A 101 -2.85 13.58 -16.45
CA PRO A 101 -2.42 13.66 -15.06
C PRO A 101 -1.09 14.42 -14.97
N GLY A 102 -1.13 15.59 -14.32
CA GLY A 102 0.04 16.40 -14.02
C GLY A 102 1.00 15.66 -13.06
N PRO A 103 2.27 16.09 -12.98
CA PRO A 103 3.38 15.32 -12.38
C PRO A 103 3.33 15.12 -10.85
N PHE A 104 2.21 15.42 -10.18
CA PHE A 104 2.12 15.45 -8.71
C PHE A 104 1.14 14.45 -8.08
N GLN A 105 0.57 13.50 -8.84
CA GLN A 105 -0.06 12.34 -8.21
C GLN A 105 0.98 11.22 -8.05
N LEU A 106 1.29 10.87 -6.80
CA LEU A 106 2.02 9.65 -6.48
C LEU A 106 1.14 8.44 -6.83
N SER A 107 1.10 8.09 -8.11
CA SER A 107 0.59 6.84 -8.60
C SER A 107 1.58 5.73 -8.18
N PHE A 108 1.36 5.14 -7.00
CA PHE A 108 2.01 3.87 -6.65
C PHE A 108 1.31 2.71 -7.36
N ALA A 109 1.32 2.73 -8.69
CA ALA A 109 1.07 1.56 -9.52
C ALA A 109 2.41 0.82 -9.69
N ALA A 110 2.82 0.06 -8.66
CA ALA A 110 3.73 -1.09 -8.76
C ALA A 110 4.16 -1.58 -7.37
N LEU A 111 3.24 -2.11 -6.59
CA LEU A 111 3.57 -3.23 -5.70
C LEU A 111 2.90 -4.46 -6.31
N ARG A 112 3.56 -5.02 -7.33
CA ARG A 112 3.35 -6.42 -7.68
C ARG A 112 3.77 -7.18 -6.43
N LEU A 113 2.80 -7.71 -5.69
CA LEU A 113 3.00 -8.80 -4.76
C LEU A 113 3.87 -9.84 -5.48
N GLN A 114 5.13 -9.97 -5.07
CA GLN A 114 5.83 -11.22 -5.32
C GLN A 114 5.05 -12.28 -4.55
N GLU A 115 4.46 -13.21 -5.30
CA GLU A 115 3.81 -14.41 -4.82
C GLU A 115 4.60 -15.01 -3.66
N VAL A 116 4.03 -14.92 -2.46
CA VAL A 116 4.39 -15.83 -1.37
C VAL A 116 3.85 -17.18 -1.81
N ARG A 117 4.72 -18.02 -2.39
CA ARG A 117 4.43 -19.43 -2.58
C ARG A 117 4.15 -20.02 -1.19
N GLU A 118 2.95 -20.54 -1.03
CA GLU A 118 2.50 -21.30 0.12
C GLU A 118 3.47 -22.44 0.47
N PRO A 119 3.50 -22.86 1.75
CA PRO A 119 4.33 -23.98 2.19
C PRO A 119 3.90 -25.25 1.46
N LEU A 120 4.89 -25.93 0.86
CA LEU A 120 4.76 -27.33 0.45
C LEU A 120 4.41 -28.14 1.70
N PHE A 121 3.12 -28.43 1.86
CA PHE A 121 2.67 -29.53 2.69
C PHE A 121 3.37 -30.80 2.22
N ALA A 122 3.78 -31.58 3.20
CA ALA A 122 4.52 -32.81 3.04
C ALA A 122 3.75 -33.85 2.22
N ASP A 123 4.21 -34.11 1.00
CA ASP A 123 3.95 -35.38 0.33
C ASP A 123 4.80 -36.46 1.02
N GLY A 124 4.16 -37.12 1.98
CA GLY A 124 4.76 -38.19 2.77
C GLY A 124 3.70 -38.94 3.56
N TRP A 125 2.53 -39.18 2.97
CA TRP A 125 1.52 -40.10 3.51
C TRP A 125 1.18 -41.13 2.44
N SER A 126 1.68 -42.34 2.67
CA SER A 126 1.44 -43.52 1.86
C SER A 126 -0.01 -43.96 2.00
N GLU A 127 -0.71 -44.11 0.87
CA GLU A 127 -1.97 -44.86 0.79
C GLU A 127 -1.71 -46.32 1.19
N GLY A 128 -2.09 -46.66 2.42
CA GLY A 128 -2.31 -48.04 2.84
C GLY A 128 -3.71 -48.46 2.43
N SER A 129 -3.80 -49.48 1.57
CA SER A 129 -5.02 -50.14 1.13
C SER A 129 -5.98 -50.44 2.29
N LEU A 130 -7.21 -49.94 2.19
CA LEU A 130 -8.37 -50.56 2.82
C LEU A 130 -9.23 -51.13 1.69
N SER A 131 -9.04 -52.44 1.46
CA SER A 131 -9.96 -53.28 0.70
C SER A 131 -11.24 -53.41 1.53
N SER A 132 -12.35 -52.97 0.96
CA SER A 132 -13.69 -53.27 1.43
C SER A 132 -14.14 -54.59 0.80
N ASP A 133 -13.81 -55.70 1.46
CA ASP A 133 -14.45 -56.99 1.27
C ASP A 133 -14.75 -57.56 2.66
N GLU A 134 -15.99 -57.38 3.14
CA GLU A 134 -16.77 -58.39 3.87
C GLU A 134 -18.08 -57.75 4.32
N TYR A 135 -19.12 -58.00 3.53
CA TYR A 135 -20.49 -58.14 4.03
C TYR A 135 -20.73 -59.64 4.23
N GLU A 136 -20.80 -60.09 5.48
CA GLU A 136 -21.68 -61.16 5.96
C GLU A 136 -22.10 -60.88 7.41
#